data_AF-A0A8J7QZE9-F1
#
_entry.id   AF-A0A8J7QZE9-F1
#
_cell.length_a   1.000
_cell.length_b   1.000
_cell.length_c   1.000
_cell.angle_alpha   90.00
_cell.angle_beta   90.00
_cell.angle_gamma   90.00
#
_symmetry.space_group_name_H-M   'P 1'
#
loop_
_entity.id
_entity.type
_entity.pdbx_description
1 polymer ?
#
loop_
_entity_poly.entity_id
_entity_poly.type
_entity_poly.pdbx_seq_one_letter_code
_entity_poly.pdbx_strand_id
1 'polypeptide(L)'
;MRKFCDLHVHSRYSRATSEAMALQEMARFAALKGLGILGTGDSTHPKWFGEIKEALAQEGSGFLRLKGQERGVLFVLSCEVSTIYARGGSTKRIHHVLLQPDVECAEQVNDLLSNFGDLASDGRPVLKCSSAELVEFVSEVSDWIEVFPAHAWTPHFSLFGLHGFDSVEDCYEDRSGKIHALETGLSSDPP
;
A
#
# COMPACT_ATOMS: atom_id res chain seq x y z
N MET A 1 -11.83 -12.25 19.24
CA MET A 1 -12.38 -12.83 17.98
C MET A 1 -11.24 -12.84 16.96
N ARG A 2 -10.94 -13.97 16.33
CA ARG A 2 -9.88 -14.06 15.30
C ARG A 2 -10.38 -13.41 14.00
N LYS A 3 -9.54 -12.59 13.37
CA LYS A 3 -9.80 -11.97 12.06
C LYS A 3 -8.65 -12.35 11.13
N PHE A 4 -8.97 -12.53 9.85
CA PHE A 4 -8.00 -12.71 8.78
C PHE A 4 -8.07 -11.49 7.86
N CYS A 5 -6.92 -11.02 7.41
CA CYS A 5 -6.80 -9.86 6.54
C CYS A 5 -5.90 -10.16 5.36
N ASP A 6 -6.18 -9.47 4.26
CA ASP A 6 -5.27 -9.34 3.13
C ASP A 6 -5.16 -7.85 2.81
N LEU A 7 -4.01 -7.24 3.08
CA LEU A 7 -3.85 -5.78 3.08
C LEU A 7 -3.17 -5.26 1.81
N HIS A 8 -2.64 -6.17 0.99
CA HIS A 8 -1.90 -5.84 -0.21
C HIS A 8 -2.58 -6.50 -1.43
N VAL A 9 -3.40 -5.71 -2.09
CA VAL A 9 -4.12 -6.07 -3.31
C VAL A 9 -4.00 -4.93 -4.32
N HIS A 10 -4.35 -5.20 -5.57
CA HIS A 10 -4.42 -4.19 -6.63
C HIS A 10 -5.81 -4.04 -7.19
N SER A 11 -6.15 -2.83 -7.60
CA SER A 11 -7.37 -2.50 -8.32
C SER A 11 -7.23 -2.77 -9.81
N ARG A 12 -8.33 -2.62 -10.56
CA ARG A 12 -8.32 -2.63 -12.02
C ARG A 12 -7.43 -1.56 -12.68
N TYR A 13 -6.96 -0.57 -11.92
CA TYR A 13 -6.09 0.50 -12.44
C TYR A 13 -4.60 0.15 -12.42
N SER A 14 -4.20 -0.94 -11.77
CA SER A 14 -2.85 -1.48 -11.91
C SER A 14 -2.68 -2.26 -13.21
N ARG A 15 -1.50 -2.14 -13.83
CA ARG A 15 -1.15 -2.98 -14.99
C ARG A 15 -1.22 -4.45 -14.64
N ALA A 16 -1.63 -5.25 -15.64
CA ALA A 16 -1.74 -6.71 -15.55
C ALA A 16 -2.66 -7.21 -14.42
N THR A 17 -3.59 -6.36 -13.97
CA THR A 17 -4.63 -6.71 -12.99
C THR A 17 -5.98 -6.91 -13.71
N SER A 18 -6.85 -7.76 -13.16
CA SER A 18 -8.17 -8.02 -13.74
C SER A 18 -9.09 -6.79 -13.65
N GLU A 19 -9.85 -6.52 -14.71
CA GLU A 19 -10.93 -5.51 -14.71
C GLU A 19 -12.02 -5.78 -13.65
N ALA A 20 -12.10 -7.02 -13.14
CA ALA A 20 -13.00 -7.41 -12.08
C ALA A 20 -12.53 -6.98 -10.67
N MET A 21 -11.32 -6.42 -10.53
CA MET A 21 -10.81 -5.88 -9.26
C MET A 21 -11.48 -4.53 -8.93
N ALA A 22 -12.77 -4.63 -8.59
CA ALA A 22 -13.65 -3.56 -8.15
C ALA A 22 -14.11 -3.82 -6.70
N LEU A 23 -14.39 -2.77 -5.91
CA LEU A 23 -14.65 -2.88 -4.46
C LEU A 23 -15.75 -3.88 -4.10
N GLN A 24 -16.83 -3.93 -4.89
CA GLN A 24 -17.95 -4.85 -4.66
C GLN A 24 -17.55 -6.32 -4.88
N GLU A 25 -16.82 -6.61 -5.95
CA GLU A 25 -16.33 -7.96 -6.27
C GLU A 25 -15.25 -8.39 -5.28
N MET A 26 -14.34 -7.48 -4.94
CA MET A 26 -13.32 -7.69 -3.92
C MET A 26 -13.95 -8.05 -2.57
N ALA A 27 -14.95 -7.30 -2.11
CA ALA A 27 -15.67 -7.61 -0.87
C ALA A 27 -16.39 -8.97 -0.94
N ARG A 28 -17.02 -9.28 -2.07
CA ARG A 28 -17.73 -10.55 -2.28
C ARG A 28 -16.77 -11.74 -2.15
N PHE A 29 -15.64 -11.71 -2.84
CA PHE A 29 -14.68 -12.81 -2.81
C PHE A 29 -13.87 -12.87 -1.52
N ALA A 30 -13.56 -11.74 -0.89
CA ALA A 30 -12.95 -11.69 0.43
C ALA A 30 -13.86 -12.38 1.47
N ALA A 31 -15.17 -12.13 1.44
CA ALA A 31 -16.13 -12.82 2.30
C ALA A 31 -16.16 -14.33 2.04
N LEU A 32 -16.21 -14.75 0.77
CA LEU A 32 -16.17 -16.17 0.38
C LEU A 32 -14.87 -16.87 0.82
N LYS A 33 -13.74 -16.16 0.77
CA LYS A 33 -12.43 -16.64 1.21
C LYS A 33 -12.31 -16.75 2.74
N GLY A 34 -13.19 -16.07 3.49
CA GLY A 34 -13.15 -16.00 4.94
C GLY A 34 -12.32 -14.84 5.50
N LEU A 35 -12.00 -13.84 4.67
CA LEU A 35 -11.33 -12.61 5.09
C LEU A 35 -12.33 -11.69 5.78
N GLY A 36 -11.93 -11.13 6.93
CA GLY A 36 -12.72 -10.15 7.66
C GLY A 36 -12.33 -8.70 7.35
N ILE A 37 -11.11 -8.49 6.85
CA ILE A 37 -10.53 -7.18 6.53
C ILE A 37 -9.81 -7.31 5.18
N LEU A 38 -9.91 -6.30 4.33
CA LEU A 38 -9.25 -6.23 3.03
C LEU A 38 -8.60 -4.85 2.83
N GLY A 39 -7.43 -4.79 2.22
CA GLY A 39 -6.88 -3.54 1.70
C GLY A 39 -7.71 -3.02 0.53
N THR A 40 -7.80 -1.70 0.35
CA THR A 40 -8.40 -1.16 -0.88
C THR A 40 -7.53 -1.41 -2.10
N GLY A 41 -6.21 -1.47 -1.91
CA GLY A 41 -5.25 -1.37 -3.01
C GLY A 41 -5.28 0.01 -3.66
N ASP A 42 -4.17 0.39 -4.27
CA ASP A 42 -4.02 1.54 -5.19
C ASP A 42 -4.67 2.86 -4.76
N SER A 43 -4.81 3.14 -3.46
CA SER A 43 -5.51 4.35 -2.95
C SER A 43 -4.92 5.67 -3.44
N THR A 44 -3.72 5.65 -4.03
CA THR A 44 -3.07 6.80 -4.69
C THR A 44 -3.61 7.09 -6.09
N HIS A 45 -4.20 6.12 -6.78
CA HIS A 45 -4.66 6.33 -8.15
C HIS A 45 -5.94 7.19 -8.16
N PRO A 46 -5.97 8.35 -8.84
CA PRO A 46 -7.03 9.35 -8.63
C PRO A 46 -8.43 8.87 -9.01
N LYS A 47 -8.57 8.05 -10.06
CA LYS A 47 -9.88 7.48 -10.43
C LYS A 47 -10.34 6.43 -9.43
N TRP A 48 -9.42 5.60 -8.94
CA TRP A 48 -9.73 4.58 -7.95
C TRP A 48 -10.08 5.20 -6.60
N PHE A 49 -9.34 6.23 -6.20
CA PHE A 49 -9.64 7.00 -5.01
C PHE A 49 -11.01 7.67 -5.07
N GLY A 50 -11.43 8.15 -6.25
CA GLY A 50 -12.80 8.57 -6.51
C GLY A 50 -13.82 7.46 -6.21
N GLU A 51 -13.62 6.27 -6.78
CA GLU A 51 -14.49 5.11 -6.53
C GLU A 51 -14.52 4.70 -5.05
N ILE A 52 -13.38 4.76 -4.35
CA ILE A 52 -13.28 4.51 -2.91
C ILE A 52 -14.16 5.49 -2.12
N LYS A 53 -14.04 6.80 -2.37
CA LYS A 53 -14.83 7.84 -1.67
C LYS A 53 -16.33 7.71 -1.96
N GLU A 54 -16.68 7.29 -3.17
CA GLU A 54 -18.07 7.08 -3.57
C GLU A 54 -18.67 5.81 -2.94
N ALA A 55 -17.94 4.70 -2.92
CA ALA A 55 -18.47 3.40 -2.52
C ALA A 55 -18.30 3.09 -1.02
N LEU A 56 -17.30 3.65 -0.34
CA LEU A 56 -16.97 3.31 1.05
C LEU A 56 -17.37 4.42 2.03
N ALA A 57 -17.77 4.03 3.24
CA ALA A 57 -18.02 4.91 4.38
C ALA A 57 -17.23 4.44 5.60
N GLN A 58 -16.74 5.40 6.40
CA GLN A 58 -16.03 5.10 7.64
C GLN A 58 -16.98 4.55 8.72
N GLU A 59 -16.48 3.57 9.47
CA GLU A 59 -17.18 2.97 10.61
C GLU A 59 -16.81 3.64 11.95
N GLY A 60 -15.92 4.64 11.94
CA GLY A 60 -15.42 5.36 13.13
C GLY A 60 -14.29 4.62 13.88
N SER A 61 -13.96 3.40 13.48
CA SER A 61 -12.90 2.55 14.03
C SER A 61 -11.59 2.58 13.23
N GLY A 62 -11.46 3.49 12.25
CA GLY A 62 -10.39 3.51 11.25
C GLY A 62 -10.64 2.59 10.05
N PHE A 63 -11.64 1.70 10.13
CA PHE A 63 -12.06 0.88 9.00
C PHE A 63 -13.14 1.54 8.16
N LEU A 64 -13.21 1.12 6.90
CA LEU A 64 -14.29 1.48 5.99
C LEU A 64 -15.16 0.27 5.64
N ARG A 65 -16.35 0.54 5.11
CA ARG A 65 -17.29 -0.47 4.64
C ARG A 65 -18.03 0.02 3.41
N LEU A 66 -18.43 -0.91 2.54
CA LEU A 66 -19.32 -0.58 1.43
C LEU A 66 -20.60 0.10 1.96
N LYS A 67 -20.95 1.26 1.38
CA LYS A 67 -22.18 1.99 1.70
C LYS A 67 -23.39 1.07 1.48
N GLY A 68 -24.34 1.13 2.41
CA GLY A 68 -25.54 0.29 2.38
C GLY A 68 -25.32 -1.14 2.87
N GLN A 69 -24.11 -1.51 3.31
CA GLN A 69 -23.87 -2.77 4.02
C GLN A 69 -23.62 -2.50 5.50
N GLU A 70 -24.46 -3.06 6.39
CA GLU A 70 -24.24 -2.99 7.84
C GLU A 70 -23.29 -4.10 8.36
N ARG A 71 -23.10 -5.15 7.56
CA ARG A 71 -22.24 -6.31 7.85
C ARG A 71 -21.46 -6.67 6.59
N GLY A 72 -20.29 -7.27 6.77
CA GLY A 72 -19.43 -7.69 5.67
C GLY A 72 -17.95 -7.48 5.96
N VAL A 73 -17.16 -7.51 4.89
CA VAL A 73 -15.72 -7.24 4.91
C VAL A 73 -15.48 -5.77 5.27
N LEU A 74 -14.51 -5.55 6.14
CA LEU A 74 -13.99 -4.22 6.45
C LEU A 74 -12.86 -3.88 5.48
N PHE A 75 -12.72 -2.60 5.16
CA PHE A 75 -11.63 -2.10 4.32
C PHE A 75 -10.65 -1.26 5.13
N VAL A 76 -9.37 -1.36 4.78
CA VAL A 76 -8.29 -0.44 5.18
C VAL A 76 -7.79 0.25 3.92
N LEU A 77 -7.59 1.57 3.96
CA LEU A 77 -6.98 2.28 2.84
C LEU A 77 -5.54 1.82 2.69
N SER A 78 -5.24 1.23 1.54
CA SER A 78 -3.90 0.77 1.22
C SER A 78 -3.50 1.09 -0.20
N CYS A 79 -2.20 1.29 -0.41
CA CYS A 79 -1.59 1.38 -1.73
C CYS A 79 -0.20 0.74 -1.72
N GLU A 80 0.26 0.30 -2.89
CA GLU A 80 1.67 -0.03 -3.13
C GLU A 80 2.28 1.11 -3.98
N VAL A 81 3.45 1.61 -3.60
CA VAL A 81 4.22 2.57 -4.40
C VAL A 81 5.61 2.03 -4.69
N SER A 82 6.19 2.43 -5.82
CA SER A 82 7.52 1.99 -6.25
C SER A 82 8.53 3.13 -6.15
N THR A 83 9.63 2.93 -5.43
CA THR A 83 10.77 3.86 -5.42
C THR A 83 11.88 3.33 -6.32
N ILE A 84 12.38 4.16 -7.23
CA ILE A 84 13.53 3.83 -8.12
C ILE A 84 14.55 4.96 -8.07
N TYR A 85 15.72 4.70 -7.49
CA TYR A 85 16.74 5.73 -7.25
C TYR A 85 18.15 5.14 -7.24
N ALA A 86 19.17 5.98 -7.34
CA ALA A 86 20.57 5.54 -7.28
C ALA A 86 21.12 5.66 -5.85
N ARG A 87 21.76 4.60 -5.34
CA ARG A 87 22.45 4.60 -4.04
C ARG A 87 23.65 3.65 -4.09
N GLY A 88 24.79 4.10 -3.56
CA GLY A 88 26.00 3.27 -3.48
C GLY A 88 26.49 2.74 -4.83
N GLY A 89 26.34 3.51 -5.92
CA GLY A 89 26.75 3.09 -7.26
C GLY A 89 25.82 2.09 -7.96
N SER A 90 24.66 1.77 -7.38
CA SER A 90 23.66 0.86 -7.96
C SER A 90 22.27 1.51 -8.02
N THR A 91 21.44 1.09 -8.98
CA THR A 91 20.02 1.46 -9.01
C THR A 91 19.24 0.57 -8.06
N LYS A 92 18.55 1.20 -7.11
CA LYS A 92 17.64 0.57 -6.17
C LYS A 92 16.22 0.60 -6.71
N ARG A 93 15.47 -0.48 -6.48
CA ARG A 93 14.07 -0.64 -6.91
C ARG A 93 13.31 -1.39 -5.85
N ILE A 94 12.40 -0.71 -5.15
CA ILE A 94 11.74 -1.26 -3.97
C ILE A 94 10.29 -0.81 -3.98
N HIS A 95 9.39 -1.75 -3.71
CA HIS A 95 7.98 -1.48 -3.47
C HIS A 95 7.69 -1.37 -1.98
N HIS A 96 6.77 -0.48 -1.65
CA HIS A 96 6.35 -0.18 -0.29
C HIS A 96 4.84 -0.20 -0.24
N VAL A 97 4.28 -0.87 0.76
CA VAL A 97 2.85 -0.77 1.07
C VAL A 97 2.67 0.33 2.10
N LEU A 98 1.68 1.17 1.89
CA LEU A 98 1.23 2.17 2.84
C LEU A 98 -0.17 1.78 3.33
N LEU A 99 -0.39 1.88 4.64
CA LEU A 99 -1.72 1.78 5.24
C LEU A 99 -2.10 3.15 5.82
N GLN A 100 -3.27 3.65 5.45
CA GLN A 100 -3.71 5.00 5.78
C GLN A 100 -4.91 4.95 6.75
N PRO A 101 -4.94 5.81 7.79
CA PRO A 101 -5.95 5.72 8.85
C PRO A 101 -7.35 6.14 8.39
N ASP A 102 -7.43 7.06 7.43
CA ASP A 102 -8.68 7.63 6.95
C ASP A 102 -8.51 8.30 5.57
N VAL A 103 -9.65 8.70 4.99
CA VAL A 103 -9.73 9.27 3.63
C VAL A 103 -9.08 10.65 3.56
N GLU A 104 -9.15 11.44 4.63
CA GLU A 104 -8.56 12.78 4.67
C GLU A 104 -7.03 12.69 4.65
N CYS A 105 -6.48 11.83 5.50
CA CYS A 105 -5.07 11.49 5.52
C CYS A 105 -4.62 10.93 4.17
N ALA A 106 -5.43 10.05 3.55
CA ALA A 106 -5.10 9.50 2.24
C ALA A 106 -5.10 10.55 1.12
N GLU A 107 -6.02 11.52 1.17
CA GLU A 107 -6.06 12.64 0.23
C GLU A 107 -4.82 13.54 0.36
N GLN A 108 -4.42 13.87 1.59
CA GLN A 108 -3.19 14.64 1.85
C GLN A 108 -1.92 13.91 1.38
N VAL A 109 -1.85 12.59 1.60
CA VAL A 109 -0.75 11.75 1.06
C VAL A 109 -0.75 11.80 -0.46
N ASN A 110 -1.91 11.70 -1.12
CA ASN A 110 -1.99 11.74 -2.57
C ASN A 110 -1.52 13.10 -3.12
N ASP A 111 -1.93 14.21 -2.50
CA ASP A 111 -1.48 15.55 -2.86
C ASP A 111 0.05 15.68 -2.70
N LEU A 112 0.60 15.18 -1.60
CA LEU A 112 2.04 15.20 -1.33
C LEU A 112 2.81 14.36 -2.36
N LEU A 113 2.41 13.10 -2.57
CA LEU A 113 3.11 12.16 -3.45
C LEU A 113 3.03 12.56 -4.93
N SER A 114 2.01 13.35 -5.33
CA SER A 114 1.90 13.89 -6.69
C SER A 114 3.07 14.79 -7.10
N ASN A 115 3.80 15.35 -6.13
CA ASN A 115 5.02 16.13 -6.39
C ASN A 115 6.21 15.25 -6.82
N PHE A 116 6.15 13.94 -6.56
CA PHE A 116 7.25 13.00 -6.79
C PHE A 116 6.99 12.01 -7.93
N GLY A 117 5.76 11.94 -8.46
CA GLY A 117 5.42 11.03 -9.55
C GLY A 117 4.02 11.25 -10.11
N ASP A 118 3.75 10.64 -11.26
CA ASP A 118 2.42 10.65 -11.87
C ASP A 118 1.56 9.53 -11.27
N LEU A 119 0.69 9.90 -10.33
CA LEU A 119 -0.21 8.97 -9.64
C LEU A 119 -1.30 8.39 -10.56
N ALA A 120 -1.55 8.98 -11.74
CA ALA A 120 -2.54 8.50 -12.70
C ALA A 120 -1.98 7.47 -13.70
N SER A 121 -0.66 7.24 -13.68
CA SER A 121 0.03 6.40 -14.68
C SER A 121 -0.16 4.88 -14.48
N ASP A 122 -0.41 4.46 -13.24
CA ASP A 122 -0.60 3.07 -12.81
C ASP A 122 -1.21 3.06 -11.39
N GLY A 123 -1.91 1.99 -11.01
CA GLY A 123 -2.32 1.74 -9.63
C GLY A 123 -1.14 1.69 -8.63
N ARG A 124 0.04 1.27 -9.11
CA ARG A 124 1.32 1.40 -8.40
C ARG A 124 2.21 2.46 -9.06
N PRO A 125 2.16 3.72 -8.60
CA PRO A 125 2.97 4.77 -9.17
C PRO A 125 4.46 4.59 -8.84
N VAL A 126 5.31 5.05 -9.73
CA VAL A 126 6.76 5.17 -9.48
C VAL A 126 7.06 6.58 -9.00
N LEU A 127 7.67 6.68 -7.82
CA LEU A 127 8.00 7.94 -7.16
C LEU A 127 9.50 8.24 -7.27
N LYS A 128 9.81 9.50 -7.53
CA LYS A 128 11.17 10.05 -7.59
C LYS A 128 11.65 10.49 -6.21
N CYS A 129 11.77 9.51 -5.31
CA CYS A 129 12.35 9.67 -4.00
C CYS A 129 13.04 8.36 -3.57
N SER A 130 13.87 8.45 -2.55
CA SER A 130 14.41 7.30 -1.84
C SER A 130 13.36 6.66 -0.92
N SER A 131 13.63 5.43 -0.47
CA SER A 131 12.75 4.74 0.48
C SER A 131 12.69 5.44 1.85
N ALA A 132 13.79 6.04 2.32
CA ALA A 132 13.81 6.84 3.53
C ALA A 132 12.98 8.14 3.40
N GLU A 133 13.15 8.87 2.28
CA GLU A 133 12.36 10.07 1.97
C GLU A 133 10.86 9.76 1.89
N LEU A 134 10.46 8.64 1.28
CA LEU A 134 9.07 8.21 1.25
C LEU A 134 8.47 8.12 2.67
N VAL A 135 9.17 7.45 3.58
CA VAL A 135 8.73 7.28 4.98
C VAL A 135 8.66 8.64 5.68
N GLU A 136 9.65 9.49 5.47
CA GLU A 136 9.66 10.85 6.00
C GLU A 136 8.45 11.67 5.54
N PHE A 137 8.23 11.74 4.23
CA PHE A 137 7.13 12.53 3.64
C PHE A 137 5.77 12.10 4.18
N VAL A 138 5.49 10.80 4.21
CA VAL A 138 4.17 10.36 4.70
C VAL A 138 4.04 10.50 6.22
N SER A 139 5.14 10.36 6.98
CA SER A 139 5.11 10.60 8.43
C SER A 139 4.81 12.06 8.78
N GLU A 140 5.16 13.02 7.92
CA GLU A 140 4.79 14.44 8.11
C GLU A 140 3.27 14.68 7.98
N VAL A 141 2.57 13.84 7.23
CA VAL A 141 1.10 13.89 7.12
C VAL A 141 0.45 13.30 8.36
N SER A 142 0.89 12.11 8.78
CA SER A 142 0.38 11.46 9.98
C SER A 142 1.31 10.34 10.47
N ASP A 143 1.60 10.34 11.77
CA ASP A 143 2.33 9.26 12.45
C ASP A 143 1.56 7.92 12.47
N TRP A 144 0.29 7.90 12.08
CA TRP A 144 -0.54 6.69 11.99
C TRP A 144 -0.45 5.98 10.63
N ILE A 145 0.27 6.55 9.67
CA ILE A 145 0.54 5.86 8.40
C ILE A 145 1.60 4.80 8.65
N GLU A 146 1.24 3.54 8.38
CA GLU A 146 2.21 2.44 8.42
C GLU A 146 2.83 2.27 7.04
N VAL A 147 4.16 2.19 6.99
CA VAL A 147 4.91 1.90 5.77
C VAL A 147 5.73 0.64 5.99
N PHE A 148 5.63 -0.32 5.08
CA PHE A 148 6.48 -1.50 5.11
C PHE A 148 6.89 -1.92 3.69
N PRO A 149 8.09 -2.51 3.53
CA PRO A 149 8.50 -3.06 2.25
C PRO A 149 7.57 -4.20 1.85
N ALA A 150 7.11 -4.12 0.61
CA ALA A 150 6.32 -5.17 -0.01
C ALA A 150 7.23 -6.37 -0.34
N HIS A 151 6.67 -7.58 -0.23
CA HIS A 151 7.24 -8.85 -0.69
C HIS A 151 8.77 -8.95 -0.60
N ALA A 152 9.32 -8.72 0.60
CA ALA A 152 10.70 -8.32 0.88
C ALA A 152 11.78 -9.25 0.31
N TRP A 153 11.47 -10.52 0.03
CA TRP A 153 12.41 -11.51 -0.53
C TRP A 153 12.17 -11.89 -1.99
N THR A 154 11.19 -11.28 -2.67
CA THR A 154 10.99 -11.53 -4.11
C THR A 154 12.21 -11.06 -4.91
N PRO A 155 12.69 -11.73 -5.96
CA PRO A 155 13.93 -11.32 -6.63
C PRO A 155 13.94 -9.90 -7.23
N HIS A 156 12.76 -9.35 -7.52
CA HIS A 156 12.59 -8.05 -8.18
C HIS A 156 11.74 -7.12 -7.32
N PHE A 157 12.09 -5.83 -7.32
CA PHE A 157 11.32 -4.75 -6.68
C PHE A 157 11.09 -4.92 -5.17
N SER A 158 11.95 -5.66 -4.48
CA SER A 158 11.82 -5.94 -3.05
C SER A 158 13.02 -5.40 -2.27
N LEU A 159 12.88 -5.36 -0.94
CA LEU A 159 13.93 -4.90 -0.03
C LEU A 159 15.21 -5.74 -0.14
N PHE A 160 15.12 -7.07 -0.17
CA PHE A 160 16.28 -7.99 -0.20
C PHE A 160 16.50 -8.64 -1.57
N GLY A 161 15.88 -8.08 -2.62
CA GLY A 161 16.01 -8.57 -3.99
C GLY A 161 17.29 -8.08 -4.69
N LEU A 162 17.40 -8.39 -5.99
CA LEU A 162 18.58 -8.08 -6.82
C LEU A 162 18.94 -6.58 -6.86
N HIS A 163 17.94 -5.71 -6.71
CA HIS A 163 18.10 -4.26 -6.69
C HIS A 163 17.72 -3.66 -5.33
N GLY A 164 17.77 -4.46 -4.27
CA GLY A 164 17.46 -4.08 -2.91
C GLY A 164 18.69 -3.66 -2.10
N PHE A 165 18.61 -3.86 -0.79
CA PHE A 165 19.64 -3.63 0.21
C PHE A 165 19.91 -4.90 1.01
N ASP A 166 20.98 -4.89 1.79
CA ASP A 166 21.38 -6.01 2.65
C ASP A 166 20.75 -5.93 4.06
N SER A 167 20.19 -4.78 4.44
CA SER A 167 19.53 -4.53 5.72
C SER A 167 18.37 -3.52 5.60
N VAL A 168 17.47 -3.51 6.60
CA VAL A 168 16.39 -2.52 6.70
C VAL A 168 16.98 -1.13 6.95
N GLU A 169 18.02 -1.06 7.79
CA GLU A 169 18.75 0.15 8.16
C GLU A 169 19.44 0.80 6.95
N ASP A 170 20.02 0.02 6.04
CA ASP A 170 20.64 0.57 4.83
C ASP A 170 19.60 1.16 3.85
N CYS A 171 18.37 0.63 3.86
CA CYS A 171 17.30 1.06 2.97
C CYS A 171 16.57 2.31 3.49
N TYR A 172 16.22 2.30 4.78
CA TYR A 172 15.39 3.32 5.41
C TYR A 172 16.19 4.29 6.30
N GLU A 173 17.48 4.08 6.45
CA GLU A 173 18.41 4.99 7.15
C GLU A 173 17.91 5.30 8.57
N ASP A 174 17.88 6.58 8.95
CA ASP A 174 17.39 7.05 10.26
C ASP A 174 15.86 6.92 10.42
N ARG A 175 15.13 6.55 9.35
CA ARG A 175 13.69 6.23 9.38
C ARG A 175 13.42 4.74 9.61
N SER A 176 14.44 3.88 9.68
CA SER A 176 14.28 2.44 9.94
C SER A 176 13.44 2.10 11.18
N GLY A 177 13.51 2.94 12.23
CA GLY A 177 12.70 2.79 13.44
C GLY A 177 11.19 3.00 13.24
N LYS A 178 10.74 3.44 12.07
CA LYS A 178 9.33 3.58 11.67
C LYS A 178 8.80 2.37 10.88
N ILE A 179 9.66 1.41 10.57
CA ILE A 179 9.28 0.20 9.84
C ILE A 179 8.98 -0.90 10.85
N HIS A 180 7.70 -1.14 11.14
CA HIS A 180 7.29 -2.10 12.16
C HIS A 180 6.97 -3.49 11.61
N ALA A 181 6.86 -3.61 10.28
CA ALA A 181 6.54 -4.86 9.59
C ALA A 181 7.37 -5.03 8.32
N LEU A 182 7.48 -6.28 7.87
CA LEU A 182 7.98 -6.65 6.55
C LEU A 182 6.97 -7.62 5.93
N GLU A 183 6.55 -7.41 4.69
CA GLU A 183 5.73 -8.38 3.98
C GLU A 183 6.62 -9.48 3.40
N THR A 184 6.41 -10.74 3.79
CA THR A 184 7.25 -11.87 3.31
C THR A 184 7.12 -12.12 1.81
N GLY A 185 5.94 -11.87 1.25
CA GLY A 185 5.62 -12.18 -0.14
C GLY A 185 5.47 -13.68 -0.39
N LEU A 186 5.42 -14.06 -1.66
CA LEU A 186 5.14 -15.44 -2.08
C LEU A 186 6.41 -16.33 -2.16
N SER A 187 7.59 -15.73 -2.04
CA SER A 187 8.89 -16.43 -2.17
C SER A 187 9.53 -16.81 -0.83
N SER A 188 8.85 -16.56 0.29
CA SER A 188 9.33 -16.90 1.61
C SER A 188 8.18 -17.24 2.55
N ASP A 189 8.45 -18.13 3.51
CA ASP A 189 7.53 -18.38 4.62
C ASP A 189 7.91 -17.48 5.81
N PRO A 190 6.94 -16.99 6.60
CA PRO A 190 7.25 -16.36 7.87
C PRO A 190 7.91 -17.38 8.81
N PRO A 191 8.88 -16.96 9.65
CA PRO A 191 9.54 -17.83 10.63
C PRO A 191 8.58 -18.37 11.71
#